data_AF-A0A402AVA6-F1
#
_entry.id   AF-A0A402AVA6-F1
#
_cell.length_a   1.000
_cell.length_b   1.000
_cell.length_c   1.000
_cell.angle_alpha   90.00
_cell.angle_beta   90.00
_cell.angle_gamma   90.00
#
_symmetry.space_group_name_H-M   'P 1'
#
loop_
_entity.id
_entity.type
_entity.pdbx_description
1 polymer ?
#
loop_
_entity_poly.entity_id
_entity_poly.type
_entity_poly.pdbx_seq_one_letter_code
_entity_poly.pdbx_strand_id
1 'polypeptide(L)'
;MKMNNTFDMLQNLFSQDLQELQHLRKRGWFVLPMSRIVKEEHIGRCCYLAEEFLSSEELQTLKKDLGLNERQWHTYKTKISQ
;
A
#
# COMPACT_ATOMS: atom_id res chain seq x y z
N MET A 1 -17.19 9.03 -18.23
CA MET A 1 -16.20 9.14 -17.14
C MET A 1 -16.38 7.95 -16.21
N LYS A 2 -15.50 6.94 -16.27
CA LYS A 2 -15.57 5.75 -15.40
C LYS A 2 -14.20 5.20 -14.97
N MET A 3 -13.15 6.02 -15.11
CA MET A 3 -11.76 5.66 -14.76
C MET A 3 -11.37 6.07 -13.32
N ASN A 4 -12.13 6.99 -12.70
CA ASN A 4 -11.75 7.59 -11.42
C ASN A 4 -12.00 6.72 -10.17
N ASN A 5 -13.05 5.89 -10.13
CA ASN A 5 -13.45 5.26 -8.86
C ASN A 5 -12.41 4.26 -8.31
N THR A 6 -11.81 3.42 -9.16
CA THR A 6 -10.87 2.40 -8.68
C THR A 6 -9.53 3.02 -8.28
N PHE A 7 -9.03 3.96 -9.09
CA PHE A 7 -7.82 4.70 -8.78
C PHE A 7 -7.98 5.48 -7.47
N ASP A 8 -9.04 6.28 -7.34
CA ASP A 8 -9.29 7.11 -6.15
C ASP A 8 -9.49 6.25 -4.90
N MET A 9 -10.17 5.09 -5.04
CA MET A 9 -10.34 4.13 -3.95
C MET A 9 -8.99 3.57 -3.49
N LEU A 10 -8.16 3.10 -4.42
CA LEU A 10 -6.85 2.54 -4.11
C LEU A 10 -5.93 3.61 -3.52
N GLN A 11 -5.92 4.82 -4.07
CA GLN A 11 -5.13 5.94 -3.56
C GLN A 11 -5.50 6.28 -2.11
N ASN A 12 -6.79 6.37 -1.81
CA ASN A 12 -7.26 6.63 -0.45
C ASN A 12 -6.88 5.49 0.51
N LEU A 13 -7.08 4.24 0.09
CA LEU A 13 -6.76 3.06 0.89
C LEU A 13 -5.27 2.98 1.23
N PHE A 14 -4.41 3.14 0.23
CA PHE A 14 -2.96 3.17 0.42
C PHE A 14 -2.53 4.32 1.32
N SER A 15 -3.07 5.52 1.12
CA SER A 15 -2.69 6.69 1.90
C SER A 15 -2.99 6.48 3.39
N GLN A 16 -4.17 5.93 3.71
CA GLN A 16 -4.55 5.59 5.07
C GLN A 16 -3.62 4.52 5.66
N ASP A 17 -3.42 3.41 4.96
CA ASP A 17 -2.61 2.30 5.47
C ASP A 17 -1.13 2.66 5.64
N LEU A 18 -0.55 3.42 4.72
CA LEU A 18 0.84 3.88 4.81
C LEU A 18 1.02 4.84 5.99
N GLN A 19 0.06 5.75 6.20
CA GLN A 19 0.08 6.64 7.35
C GLN A 19 -0.02 5.86 8.66
N GLU A 20 -0.96 4.91 8.76
CA GLU A 20 -1.10 4.05 9.93
C GLU A 20 0.17 3.23 10.19
N LEU A 21 0.74 2.62 9.15
CA LEU A 21 1.99 1.88 9.27
C LEU A 21 3.15 2.77 9.74
N GLN A 22 3.21 4.02 9.27
CA GLN A 22 4.19 4.99 9.74
C GLN A 22 3.98 5.31 11.24
N HIS A 23 2.74 5.47 11.69
CA HIS A 23 2.43 5.65 13.11
C HIS A 23 2.81 4.43 13.95
N LEU A 24 2.52 3.22 13.48
CA LEU A 24 2.92 1.98 14.17
C LEU A 24 4.44 1.87 14.29
N ARG A 25 5.18 2.23 13.24
CA ARG A 25 6.66 2.26 13.26
C ARG A 25 7.21 3.29 14.26
N LYS A 26 6.59 4.47 14.36
CA LYS A 26 7.00 5.53 15.30
C LYS A 26 6.74 5.16 16.77
N ARG A 27 5.73 4.35 17.05
CA ARG A 27 5.39 3.90 18.42
C ARG A 27 6.34 2.82 18.96
N GLY A 28 7.24 2.28 18.13
CA GLY A 28 8.30 1.39 18.58
C GLY A 28 7.78 0.10 19.24
N TRP A 29 8.42 -0.30 20.35
CA TRP A 29 8.14 -1.56 21.06
C TRP A 29 6.76 -1.62 21.75
N PHE A 30 6.03 -0.51 21.83
CA PHE A 30 4.70 -0.45 22.46
C PHE A 30 3.57 -0.99 21.56
N VAL A 31 3.88 -1.35 20.31
CA VAL A 31 2.91 -1.92 19.36
C VAL A 31 3.13 -3.41 19.26
N LEU A 32 2.03 -4.18 19.34
CA LEU A 32 2.05 -5.62 19.10
C LEU A 32 2.61 -5.88 17.69
N PRO A 33 3.69 -6.70 17.54
CA PRO A 33 4.27 -7.03 16.25
C PRO A 33 3.23 -7.47 15.20
N MET A 34 2.17 -8.16 15.65
CA MET A 34 1.05 -8.59 14.82
C MET A 34 0.31 -7.43 14.14
N SER A 35 0.05 -6.31 14.82
CA SER A 35 -0.65 -5.17 14.21
C SER A 35 0.13 -4.57 13.04
N ARG A 36 1.47 -4.56 13.16
CA ARG A 36 2.35 -4.13 12.07
C ARG A 36 2.35 -5.13 10.92
N ILE A 37 2.44 -6.43 11.22
CA ILE A 37 2.44 -7.50 10.20
C ILE A 37 1.15 -7.47 9.39
N VAL A 38 -0.01 -7.46 10.06
CA VAL A 38 -1.34 -7.41 9.41
C VAL A 38 -1.46 -6.18 8.50
N LYS A 39 -0.93 -5.04 8.93
CA LYS A 39 -0.95 -3.83 8.11
C LYS A 39 -0.01 -3.92 6.91
N GLU A 40 1.20 -4.46 7.08
CA GLU A 40 2.14 -4.71 5.97
C GLU A 40 1.56 -5.72 4.96
N GLU A 41 0.84 -6.76 5.41
CA GLU A 41 0.11 -7.71 4.56
C GLU A 41 -1.04 -7.04 3.78
N HIS A 42 -1.84 -6.21 4.45
CA HIS A 42 -2.96 -5.52 3.81
C HIS A 42 -2.48 -4.60 2.69
N ILE A 43 -1.40 -3.84 2.93
CA ILE A 43 -0.74 -3.02 1.89
C ILE A 43 -0.24 -3.92 0.75
N GLY A 44 0.35 -5.08 1.07
CA GLY A 44 0.78 -6.05 0.07
C GLY A 44 -0.37 -6.49 -0.85
N ARG A 45 -1.55 -6.82 -0.29
CA ARG A 45 -2.75 -7.16 -1.08
C ARG A 45 -3.20 -6.00 -1.97
N CYS A 46 -3.17 -4.77 -1.44
CA CYS A 46 -3.48 -3.58 -2.23
C CYS A 46 -2.52 -3.41 -3.42
N CYS A 47 -1.25 -3.78 -3.29
CA CYS A 47 -0.31 -3.76 -4.40
C CYS A 47 -0.70 -4.72 -5.54
N TYR A 48 -1.17 -5.94 -5.21
CA TYR A 48 -1.66 -6.88 -6.22
C TYR A 48 -2.94 -6.38 -6.89
N LEU A 49 -3.89 -5.85 -6.12
CA LEU A 49 -5.12 -5.27 -6.67
C LEU A 49 -4.80 -4.08 -7.60
N ALA A 50 -3.87 -3.21 -7.21
CA ALA A 50 -3.47 -2.10 -8.06
C ALA A 50 -2.84 -2.56 -9.38
N GLU A 51 -2.02 -3.62 -9.37
CA GLU A 51 -1.46 -4.20 -10.60
C GLU A 51 -2.51 -4.90 -11.47
N GLU A 52 -3.56 -5.47 -10.86
CA GLU A 52 -4.65 -6.15 -11.58
C GLU A 52 -5.62 -5.15 -12.24
N PHE A 53 -5.94 -4.06 -11.55
CA PHE A 53 -7.02 -3.15 -11.96
C PHE A 53 -6.55 -1.84 -12.61
N LEU A 54 -5.31 -1.43 -12.40
CA LEU A 54 -4.78 -0.20 -12.98
C LEU A 54 -3.94 -0.47 -14.21
N SER A 55 -4.02 0.43 -15.18
CA SER A 55 -3.05 0.48 -16.27
C SER A 55 -1.65 0.80 -15.75
N SER A 56 -0.62 0.54 -16.58
CA SER A 56 0.77 0.86 -16.21
C SER A 56 0.96 2.35 -15.88
N GLU A 57 0.29 3.25 -16.61
CA GLU A 57 0.37 4.70 -16.37
C GLU A 57 -0.30 5.11 -15.05
N GLU A 58 -1.49 4.57 -14.77
CA GLU A 58 -2.19 4.79 -13.50
C GLU A 58 -1.39 4.21 -12.33
N LEU A 59 -0.80 3.03 -12.48
CA LEU A 59 0.03 2.41 -11.45
C LEU A 59 1.28 3.25 -11.14
N GLN A 60 1.95 3.79 -12.17
CA GLN A 60 3.09 4.69 -11.99
C GLN A 60 2.69 6.00 -11.32
N THR A 61 1.52 6.56 -11.70
CA THR A 61 0.96 7.76 -11.07
C THR A 61 0.63 7.51 -9.60
N LEU A 62 -0.04 6.39 -9.30
CA LEU A 62 -0.38 5.98 -7.94
C LEU A 62 0.87 5.84 -7.07
N LYS A 63 1.90 5.12 -7.53
CA LYS A 63 3.16 4.96 -6.80
C LYS A 63 3.82 6.31 -6.50
N LYS A 64 3.84 7.20 -7.49
CA LYS A 64 4.40 8.56 -7.36
C LYS A 64 3.63 9.37 -6.31
N ASP A 65 2.30 9.39 -6.37
CA ASP A 65 1.46 10.13 -5.43
C ASP A 65 1.58 9.62 -4.00
N LEU A 66 1.79 8.32 -3.84
CA LEU A 66 2.04 7.67 -2.53
C LEU A 66 3.49 7.82 -2.05
N GLY A 67 4.39 8.39 -2.86
CA GLY A 67 5.82 8.49 -2.55
C GLY A 67 6.53 7.13 -2.45
N LEU A 68 6.01 6.12 -3.15
CA LEU A 68 6.56 4.76 -3.18
C LEU A 68 7.44 4.57 -4.41
N ASN A 69 8.65 4.05 -4.21
CA ASN A 69 9.48 3.54 -5.29
C ASN A 69 9.26 2.04 -5.52
N GLU A 70 9.79 1.51 -6.63
CA GLU A 70 9.65 0.10 -7.00
C GLU A 70 10.17 -0.88 -5.94
N ARG A 71 11.23 -0.51 -5.21
CA ARG A 71 11.78 -1.34 -4.13
C ARG A 71 10.82 -1.43 -2.95
N GLN A 72 10.22 -0.31 -2.55
CA GLN A 72 9.23 -0.29 -1.47
C GLN A 72 7.97 -1.06 -1.89
N TRP A 73 7.54 -0.88 -3.14
CA TRP A 73 6.42 -1.62 -3.72
C TRP A 73 6.64 -3.13 -3.67
N HIS A 74 7.78 -3.60 -4.17
CA HIS A 74 8.16 -5.02 -4.08
C HIS A 74 8.25 -5.50 -2.64
N THR A 75 8.79 -4.68 -1.74
CA THR A 75 8.88 -5.04 -0.31
C THR A 75 7.50 -5.32 0.26
N TYR A 76 6.50 -4.46 0.00
CA TYR A 76 5.13 -4.71 0.48
C TYR A 76 4.49 -5.94 -0.17
N LYS A 77 4.70 -6.17 -1.47
CA LYS A 77 4.19 -7.38 -2.14
C LYS A 77 4.72 -8.67 -1.51
N THR A 78 6.00 -8.71 -1.12
CA THR A 78 6.57 -9.92 -0.49
C THR A 78 5.96 -10.24 0.89
N LYS A 79 5.23 -9.30 1.52
CA LYS A 79 4.64 -9.49 2.85
C LYS A 79 3.46 -10.43 2.88
N ILE A 80 2.83 -10.68 1.73
CA ILE A 80 1.72 -11.65 1.64
C ILE A 80 2.17 -13.06 1.25
N SER A 81 3.46 -13.25 0.94
CA SER A 81 4.01 -14.52 0.42
C SER A 81 4.62 -15.40 1.51
N GLN A 82 4.20 -15.26 2.78
CA GLN A 82 4.68 -16.07 3.90
C GLN A 82 3.55 -16.84 4.56
#